data_AF-A0A6P7FCU3-F1
#
_entry.id   AF-A0A6P7FCU3-F1
#
_cell.length_a   1.000
_cell.length_b   1.000
_cell.length_c   1.000
_cell.angle_alpha   90.00
_cell.angle_beta   90.00
_cell.angle_gamma   90.00
#
_symmetry.space_group_name_H-M   'P 1'
#
loop_
_entity.id
_entity.type
_entity.pdbx_description
1 polymer ?
#
loop_
_entity_poly.entity_id
_entity_poly.type
_entity_poly.pdbx_seq_one_letter_code
_entity_poly.pdbx_strand_id
1 'polypeptide(L)'
;MTKHLKTHVDNEIFKCDICNGLFGRERSLQRHKARHFQEKKEKKQYVCEICAKVYYFKPSLLQHLYCAHQQGEAKVYMCYSCTYKSSNRTKFIAHTKVHTKQEFLYCANCEYKTVRKLNLIQHMVKHADSSKLQLHKCKVCSFETKRAHTLRNHVKYTHGTL
;
A
#
# COMPACT_ATOMS: atom_id res chain seq x y z
N MET A 1 -35.14 20.24 -5.04
CA MET A 1 -34.89 21.70 -5.03
C MET A 1 -35.47 22.24 -3.72
N THR A 2 -34.97 23.39 -3.24
CA THR A 2 -35.29 24.11 -1.99
C THR A 2 -34.73 23.57 -0.67
N LYS A 3 -33.44 23.87 -0.42
CA LYS A 3 -33.02 24.61 0.80
C LYS A 3 -31.79 25.45 0.47
N HIS A 4 -32.05 26.57 -0.20
CA HIS A 4 -31.14 27.70 -0.20
C HIS A 4 -31.61 28.66 0.91
N LEU A 5 -30.64 29.18 1.68
CA LEU A 5 -30.69 30.28 2.66
C LEU A 5 -30.82 29.92 4.15
N LYS A 6 -29.92 30.56 4.91
CA LYS A 6 -29.54 30.45 6.33
C LYS A 6 -28.42 29.42 6.55
N THR A 7 -27.15 29.79 6.59
CA THR A 7 -26.58 30.91 7.36
C THR A 7 -25.22 31.35 6.78
N HIS A 8 -25.03 32.66 6.60
CA HIS A 8 -23.70 33.26 6.69
C HIS A 8 -23.26 33.09 8.16
N VAL A 9 -22.39 32.14 8.43
CA VAL A 9 -21.57 32.11 9.64
C VAL A 9 -20.15 32.26 9.13
N ASP A 10 -19.37 33.16 9.71
CA ASP A 10 -17.93 33.28 9.50
C ASP A 10 -17.31 31.87 9.60
N ASN A 11 -17.13 31.22 8.45
CA ASN A 11 -16.43 29.95 8.40
C ASN A 11 -14.97 30.33 8.51
N GLU A 12 -14.46 30.37 9.75
CA GLU A 12 -13.06 30.63 10.03
C GLU A 12 -12.21 29.72 9.13
N ILE A 13 -11.60 30.32 8.10
CA ILE A 13 -10.75 29.61 7.17
C ILE A 13 -9.40 29.45 7.86
N PHE A 14 -9.06 28.23 8.22
CA PHE A 14 -7.80 27.89 8.85
C PHE A 14 -6.68 27.97 7.81
N LYS A 15 -5.82 28.97 7.94
CA LYS A 15 -4.69 29.20 7.03
C LYS A 15 -3.46 28.45 7.50
N CYS A 16 -2.73 27.84 6.58
CA CYS A 16 -1.40 27.35 6.88
C CYS A 16 -0.41 28.52 6.93
N ASP A 17 0.46 28.48 7.93
CA ASP A 17 1.56 29.41 8.20
C ASP A 17 2.83 29.07 7.41
N ILE A 18 2.90 27.86 6.84
CA ILE A 18 4.06 27.38 6.08
C ILE A 18 3.82 27.50 4.56
N CYS A 19 2.56 27.49 4.11
CA CYS A 19 2.21 27.74 2.71
C CYS A 19 0.81 28.39 2.60
N ASN A 20 0.43 28.86 1.41
CA ASN A 20 -0.88 29.52 1.17
C ASN A 20 -2.09 28.57 1.16
N GLY A 21 -2.02 27.46 1.90
CA GLY A 21 -3.08 26.47 1.99
C GLY A 21 -4.23 26.97 2.89
N LEU A 22 -5.46 26.87 2.38
CA LEU A 22 -6.67 27.29 3.08
C LEU A 22 -7.54 26.07 3.39
N PHE A 23 -8.02 25.96 4.63
CA PHE A 23 -8.77 24.80 5.08
C PHE A 23 -10.04 25.22 5.82
N GLY A 24 -11.17 24.60 5.50
CA GLY A 24 -12.44 24.89 6.20
C GLY A 24 -12.61 24.19 7.55
N ARG A 25 -11.59 23.47 8.05
CA ARG A 25 -11.60 22.78 9.36
C ARG A 25 -10.19 22.68 9.94
N GLU A 26 -10.05 22.94 11.24
CA GLU A 26 -8.76 22.90 11.95
C GLU A 26 -8.05 21.54 11.84
N ARG A 27 -8.77 20.42 12.02
CA ARG A 27 -8.20 19.06 11.87
C ARG A 27 -7.55 18.84 10.50
N SER A 28 -8.09 19.47 9.45
CA SER A 28 -7.53 19.38 8.10
C SER A 28 -6.24 20.19 7.98
N LEU A 29 -6.17 21.36 8.62
CA LEU A 29 -4.94 22.15 8.72
C LEU A 29 -3.86 21.41 9.51
N GLN A 30 -4.19 20.81 10.66
CA GLN A 30 -3.22 20.07 11.48
C GLN A 30 -2.59 18.88 10.71
N ARG A 31 -3.42 18.11 9.99
CA ARG A 31 -2.92 17.05 9.10
C ARG A 31 -2.05 17.59 7.95
N HIS A 32 -2.42 18.74 7.41
CA HIS A 32 -1.62 19.40 6.37
C HIS A 32 -0.26 19.88 6.91
N LYS A 33 -0.22 20.49 8.11
CA LYS A 33 1.01 20.92 8.78
C LYS A 33 1.97 19.75 9.03
N ALA A 34 1.44 18.58 9.41
CA ALA A 34 2.25 17.37 9.57
C ALA A 34 2.99 16.93 8.28
N ARG A 35 2.55 17.39 7.10
CA ARG A 35 3.23 17.13 5.82
C ARG A 35 4.37 18.12 5.54
N HIS A 36 4.31 19.33 6.08
CA HIS A 36 5.44 20.26 6.04
C HIS A 36 6.59 19.78 6.94
N PHE A 37 6.23 19.20 8.09
CA PHE A 37 7.16 18.56 9.02
C PHE A 37 7.38 17.07 8.75
N GLN A 38 7.00 16.54 7.57
CA GLN A 38 7.64 15.33 7.06
C GLN A 38 9.06 15.72 6.65
N GLU A 39 9.90 15.95 7.67
CA GLU A 39 11.34 15.86 7.59
C GLU A 39 11.67 14.67 6.69
N LYS A 40 12.64 14.87 5.79
CA LYS A 40 13.27 13.81 5.03
C LYS A 40 13.57 12.65 5.97
N LYS A 41 12.66 11.68 6.06
CA LYS A 41 12.83 10.49 6.90
C LYS A 41 14.06 9.82 6.34
N GLU A 42 15.20 10.00 7.00
CA GLU A 42 16.43 9.33 6.62
C GLU A 42 16.06 7.86 6.45
N LYS A 43 16.24 7.35 5.23
CA LYS A 43 15.90 5.96 4.93
C LYS A 43 16.81 5.12 5.82
N LYS A 44 16.27 4.62 6.95
CA LYS A 44 17.02 3.79 7.90
C LYS A 44 17.81 2.75 7.11
N GLN A 45 19.12 2.87 7.18
CA GLN A 45 20.04 2.00 6.47
C GLN A 45 20.31 0.77 7.33
N TYR A 46 20.48 -0.36 6.66
CA TYR A 46 20.81 -1.67 7.22
C TYR A 46 22.11 -2.10 6.55
N VAL A 47 23.20 -2.10 7.31
CA VAL A 47 24.54 -2.42 6.80
C VAL A 47 24.82 -3.90 7.05
N CYS A 48 25.34 -4.61 6.05
CA CYS A 48 25.89 -5.94 6.26
C CYS A 48 27.23 -5.84 6.95
N GLU A 49 27.37 -6.40 8.14
CA GLU A 49 28.61 -6.36 8.92
C GLU A 49 29.73 -7.23 8.32
N ILE A 50 29.39 -8.14 7.39
CA ILE A 50 30.37 -9.05 6.77
C ILE A 50 31.02 -8.42 5.52
N CYS A 51 30.27 -7.66 4.73
CA CYS A 51 30.78 -7.08 3.47
C CYS A 51 30.46 -5.59 3.27
N ALA A 52 30.01 -4.90 4.31
CA ALA A 52 29.67 -3.47 4.34
C ALA A 52 28.58 -3.03 3.33
N LYS A 53 27.89 -3.95 2.64
CA LYS A 53 26.80 -3.58 1.72
C LYS A 53 25.62 -2.96 2.46
N VAL A 54 25.12 -1.85 1.91
CA VAL A 54 24.01 -1.07 2.47
C VAL A 54 22.67 -1.49 1.84
N TYR A 55 21.67 -1.68 2.69
CA TYR A 55 20.29 -1.97 2.31
C TYR A 55 19.34 -0.97 2.97
N TYR A 56 18.24 -0.61 2.31
CA TYR A 56 17.24 0.31 2.86
C TYR A 56 16.06 -0.40 3.54
N PHE A 57 16.10 -1.74 3.59
CA PHE A 57 15.06 -2.58 4.17
C PHE A 57 15.65 -3.78 4.91
N LYS A 58 15.18 -4.05 6.13
CA LYS A 58 15.61 -5.21 6.94
C LYS A 58 15.47 -6.55 6.21
N PRO A 59 14.35 -6.85 5.48
CA PRO A 59 14.25 -8.09 4.72
C PRO A 59 15.29 -8.24 3.60
N SER A 60 15.74 -7.12 3.00
CA SER A 60 16.79 -7.16 1.97
C SER A 60 18.15 -7.53 2.56
N LEU A 61 18.49 -7.03 3.75
CA LEU A 61 19.69 -7.44 4.48
C LEU A 61 19.64 -8.92 4.86
N LEU A 62 18.53 -9.38 5.46
CA LEU A 62 18.36 -10.80 5.83
C LEU A 62 18.47 -11.72 4.61
N GLN A 63 17.89 -11.30 3.48
CA GLN A 63 17.99 -12.04 2.23
C GLN A 63 19.43 -12.13 1.72
N HIS A 64 20.17 -11.04 1.82
CA HIS A 64 21.56 -10.99 1.43
C HIS A 64 22.43 -11.88 2.31
N LEU A 65 22.27 -11.83 3.64
CA LEU A 65 22.98 -12.71 4.57
C LEU A 65 22.76 -14.18 4.20
N TYR A 66 21.51 -14.57 3.93
CA TYR A 66 21.14 -15.92 3.51
C TYR A 66 21.82 -16.33 2.17
N CYS A 67 21.86 -15.45 1.17
CA CYS A 67 22.35 -15.82 -0.17
C CYS A 67 23.85 -15.66 -0.40
N ALA A 68 24.50 -14.78 0.37
CA ALA A 68 25.89 -14.37 0.14
C ALA A 68 26.84 -14.80 1.25
N HIS A 69 26.33 -15.05 2.46
CA HIS A 69 27.17 -15.31 3.64
C HIS A 69 26.80 -16.60 4.38
N GLN A 70 25.72 -17.29 3.99
CA GLN A 70 25.38 -18.58 4.57
C GLN A 70 26.31 -19.67 4.04
N GLN A 71 26.98 -20.38 4.95
CA GLN A 71 27.91 -21.46 4.66
C GLN A 71 27.17 -22.80 4.81
N GLY A 72 26.94 -23.50 3.69
CA GLY A 72 26.23 -24.79 3.63
C GLY A 72 25.36 -24.96 2.38
N GLU A 73 24.95 -26.20 2.10
CA GLU A 73 24.04 -26.50 0.98
C GLU A 73 22.61 -26.05 1.29
N ALA A 74 22.25 -24.84 0.84
CA ALA A 74 20.87 -24.38 0.89
C ALA A 74 19.99 -25.22 -0.06
N LYS A 75 19.31 -26.25 0.47
CA LYS A 75 18.42 -27.15 -0.29
C LYS A 75 17.25 -26.40 -0.95
N VAL A 76 16.81 -25.29 -0.35
CA VAL A 76 15.77 -24.40 -0.89
C VAL A 76 15.99 -22.96 -0.39
N TYR A 77 16.09 -22.00 -1.30
CA TYR A 77 16.11 -20.57 -1.02
C TYR A 77 14.69 -20.05 -0.75
N MET A 78 14.48 -19.40 0.40
CA MET A 78 13.19 -18.84 0.80
C MET A 78 13.20 -17.31 0.74
N CYS A 79 12.16 -16.72 0.14
CA CYS A 79 12.02 -15.28 0.09
C CYS A 79 11.43 -14.75 1.39
N TYR A 80 12.08 -13.77 2.01
CA TYR A 80 11.54 -13.14 3.24
C TYR A 80 10.43 -12.12 2.99
N SER A 81 10.18 -11.76 1.73
CA SER A 81 9.18 -10.74 1.34
C SER A 81 7.89 -11.35 0.77
N CYS A 82 7.86 -12.66 0.50
CA CYS A 82 6.67 -13.37 0.01
C CYS A 82 6.82 -14.89 0.20
N THR A 83 5.82 -15.66 -0.20
CA THR A 83 5.84 -17.13 -0.07
C THR A 83 6.69 -17.85 -1.12
N TYR A 84 7.38 -17.11 -2.00
CA TYR A 84 8.20 -17.71 -3.06
C TYR A 84 9.41 -18.46 -2.48
N LYS A 85 9.64 -19.67 -3.01
CA LYS A 85 10.77 -20.52 -2.70
C LYS A 85 11.37 -21.08 -3.98
N SER A 86 12.67 -21.33 -4.02
CA SER A 86 13.33 -21.95 -5.16
C SER A 86 14.54 -22.75 -4.72
N SER A 87 14.77 -23.94 -5.28
CA SER A 87 16.04 -24.66 -5.13
C SER A 87 17.15 -24.10 -6.04
N ASN A 88 16.79 -23.28 -7.03
CA ASN A 88 17.75 -22.69 -7.97
C ASN A 88 18.15 -21.29 -7.52
N ARG A 89 19.43 -21.14 -7.16
CA ARG A 89 20.02 -19.87 -6.69
C ARG A 89 19.83 -18.72 -7.68
N THR A 90 20.04 -18.96 -8.98
CA THR A 90 19.93 -17.93 -10.01
C THR A 90 18.49 -17.45 -10.19
N LYS A 91 17.52 -18.38 -10.22
CA LYS A 91 16.08 -18.03 -10.27
C LYS A 91 15.66 -17.28 -9.01
N PHE A 92 16.19 -17.67 -7.86
CA PHE A 92 15.94 -17.00 -6.61
C PHE A 92 16.50 -15.56 -6.58
N ILE A 93 17.74 -15.34 -7.01
CA ILE A 93 18.33 -14.00 -7.12
C ILE A 93 17.56 -13.14 -8.13
N ALA A 94 17.11 -13.71 -9.26
CA ALA A 94 16.26 -13.00 -10.20
C ALA A 94 14.92 -12.60 -9.56
N HIS A 95 14.31 -13.49 -8.76
CA HIS A 95 13.12 -13.18 -8.00
C HIS A 95 13.35 -12.04 -6.99
N THR A 96 14.44 -12.02 -6.23
CA THR A 96 14.66 -10.95 -5.22
C THR A 96 14.80 -9.56 -5.83
N LYS A 97 15.15 -9.47 -7.13
CA LYS A 97 15.13 -8.20 -7.89
C LYS A 97 13.74 -7.59 -8.05
N VAL A 98 12.67 -8.38 -7.94
CA VAL A 98 11.29 -7.86 -7.97
C VAL A 98 10.94 -7.05 -6.71
N HIS A 99 11.66 -7.28 -5.61
CA HIS A 99 11.46 -6.59 -4.33
C HIS A 99 12.41 -5.40 -4.16
N THR A 100 13.61 -5.46 -4.74
CA THR A 100 14.63 -4.39 -4.58
C THR A 100 14.40 -3.18 -5.49
N LYS A 101 13.50 -3.23 -6.48
CA LYS A 101 13.08 -2.07 -7.30
C LYS A 101 11.98 -1.20 -6.65
N GLN A 102 11.64 -1.40 -5.38
CA GLN A 102 10.39 -0.85 -4.82
C GLN A 102 10.58 0.54 -4.22
N GLU A 103 10.43 1.56 -5.07
CA GLU A 103 9.76 2.79 -4.67
C GLU A 103 8.34 2.41 -4.24
N PHE A 104 7.96 2.75 -3.01
CA PHE A 104 6.59 2.50 -2.58
C PHE A 104 5.63 3.24 -3.50
N LEU A 105 4.53 2.60 -3.88
CA LEU A 105 3.43 3.28 -4.54
C LEU A 105 2.56 3.90 -3.47
N TYR A 106 2.46 5.22 -3.48
CA TYR A 106 1.70 6.01 -2.51
C TYR A 106 0.29 6.27 -3.03
N CYS A 107 -0.69 6.23 -2.12
CA CYS A 107 -2.00 6.75 -2.42
C CYS A 107 -1.97 8.28 -2.47
N ALA A 108 -2.60 8.87 -3.49
CA ALA A 108 -2.69 10.32 -3.62
C ALA A 108 -3.65 10.97 -2.59
N ASN A 109 -4.54 10.18 -1.98
CA ASN A 109 -5.63 10.66 -1.12
C ASN A 109 -5.42 10.37 0.37
N CYS A 110 -4.47 9.50 0.75
CA CYS A 110 -4.14 9.21 2.14
C CYS A 110 -2.74 8.62 2.31
N GLU A 111 -2.34 8.30 3.55
CA GLU A 111 -1.00 7.79 3.88
C GLU A 111 -0.76 6.31 3.55
N TYR A 112 -1.73 5.66 2.91
CA TYR A 112 -1.56 4.27 2.49
C TYR A 112 -0.46 4.15 1.45
N LYS A 113 0.47 3.22 1.68
CA LYS A 113 1.53 2.87 0.75
C LYS A 113 1.60 1.36 0.57
N THR A 114 1.97 0.93 -0.62
CA THR A 114 2.13 -0.49 -0.91
C THR A 114 3.19 -0.70 -1.98
N VAL A 115 3.76 -1.90 -1.99
CA VAL A 115 4.77 -2.28 -2.97
C VAL A 115 4.18 -2.96 -4.21
N ARG A 116 2.87 -3.25 -4.21
CA ARG A 116 2.18 -3.91 -5.33
C ARG A 116 1.16 -2.97 -5.97
N LYS A 117 1.28 -2.70 -7.27
CA LYS A 117 0.35 -1.86 -8.04
C LYS A 117 -1.12 -2.28 -7.89
N LEU A 118 -1.39 -3.59 -7.92
CA LEU A 118 -2.75 -4.12 -7.71
C LEU A 118 -3.34 -3.75 -6.35
N ASN A 119 -2.53 -3.74 -5.29
CA ASN A 119 -2.99 -3.36 -3.96
C ASN A 119 -3.32 -1.86 -3.90
N LEU A 120 -2.56 -1.01 -4.60
CA LEU A 120 -2.85 0.41 -4.68
C LEU A 120 -4.15 0.65 -5.44
N ILE A 121 -4.33 0.02 -6.61
CA ILE A 121 -5.58 0.11 -7.39
C ILE A 121 -6.79 -0.35 -6.56
N GLN A 122 -6.68 -1.47 -5.84
CA GLN A 122 -7.76 -1.94 -4.97
C GLN A 122 -8.00 -1.02 -3.75
N HIS A 123 -6.95 -0.36 -3.27
CA HIS A 123 -7.07 0.63 -2.22
C HIS A 123 -7.81 1.89 -2.71
N MET A 124 -7.57 2.35 -3.94
CA MET A 124 -8.22 3.53 -4.52
C MET A 124 -9.75 3.42 -4.58
N VAL A 125 -10.29 2.19 -4.63
CA VAL A 125 -11.74 1.92 -4.53
C VAL A 125 -12.36 2.42 -3.21
N LYS A 126 -11.56 2.59 -2.15
CA LYS A 126 -12.02 3.17 -0.87
C LYS A 126 -12.21 4.69 -0.94
N HIS A 127 -11.51 5.36 -1.86
CA HIS A 127 -11.61 6.81 -2.08
C HIS A 127 -12.56 7.18 -3.21
N ALA A 128 -12.90 6.21 -4.07
CA ALA A 128 -13.88 6.40 -5.12
C ALA A 128 -15.28 6.61 -4.51
N ASP A 129 -16.00 7.59 -5.06
CA ASP A 129 -17.42 7.82 -4.78
C ASP A 129 -18.18 6.50 -4.99
N SER A 130 -18.84 6.01 -3.93
CA SER A 130 -19.59 4.76 -3.95
C SER A 130 -20.65 4.71 -5.04
N SER A 131 -21.10 5.88 -5.51
CA SER A 131 -22.11 6.07 -6.55
C SER A 131 -21.57 5.79 -7.97
N LYS A 132 -20.25 5.79 -8.17
CA LYS A 132 -19.59 5.57 -9.47
C LYS A 132 -18.93 4.19 -9.60
N LEU A 133 -19.01 3.37 -8.55
CA LEU A 133 -18.38 2.05 -8.52
C LEU A 133 -19.32 0.98 -9.08
N GLN A 134 -18.90 0.36 -10.19
CA GLN A 134 -19.60 -0.80 -10.72
C GLN A 134 -19.41 -1.99 -9.77
N LEU A 135 -20.49 -2.40 -9.10
CA LEU A 135 -20.50 -3.53 -8.18
C LEU A 135 -20.59 -4.85 -8.94
N HIS A 136 -19.87 -5.86 -8.44
CA HIS A 136 -20.02 -7.23 -8.88
C HIS A 136 -21.23 -7.83 -8.17
N LYS A 137 -22.28 -8.11 -8.95
CA LYS A 137 -23.53 -8.69 -8.47
C LYS A 137 -23.51 -10.20 -8.63
N CYS A 138 -23.98 -10.91 -7.61
CA CYS A 138 -24.27 -12.33 -7.73
C CYS A 138 -25.47 -12.51 -8.67
N LYS A 139 -25.39 -13.52 -9.54
CA LYS A 139 -26.48 -13.83 -10.48
C LYS A 139 -27.59 -14.66 -9.83
N VAL A 140 -27.32 -15.26 -8.67
CA VAL A 140 -28.22 -16.20 -7.99
C VAL A 140 -28.99 -15.53 -6.84
N CYS A 141 -28.38 -14.57 -6.15
CA CYS A 141 -29.02 -13.85 -5.06
C CYS A 141 -28.65 -12.36 -5.05
N SER A 142 -29.25 -11.58 -4.17
CA SER A 142 -29.05 -10.12 -4.05
C SER A 142 -27.68 -9.71 -3.48
N PHE A 143 -26.71 -10.62 -3.38
CA PHE A 143 -25.37 -10.31 -2.88
C PHE A 143 -24.59 -9.46 -3.88
N GLU A 144 -24.04 -8.34 -3.42
CA GLU A 144 -23.22 -7.44 -4.23
C GLU A 144 -21.90 -7.12 -3.52
N THR A 145 -20.83 -6.96 -4.30
CA THR A 145 -19.52 -6.64 -3.73
C THR A 145 -18.67 -5.78 -4.66
N LYS A 146 -17.80 -4.97 -4.07
CA LYS A 146 -16.84 -4.14 -4.80
C LYS A 146 -15.67 -4.95 -5.39
N ARG A 147 -15.57 -6.27 -5.14
CA ARG A 147 -14.41 -7.09 -5.50
C ARG A 147 -14.80 -8.43 -6.15
N ALA A 148 -14.29 -8.70 -7.34
CA ALA A 148 -14.58 -9.92 -8.09
C ALA A 148 -14.23 -11.23 -7.36
N HIS A 149 -13.10 -11.29 -6.63
CA HIS A 149 -12.74 -12.52 -5.90
C HIS A 149 -13.67 -12.80 -4.72
N THR A 150 -14.21 -11.76 -4.10
CA THR A 150 -15.21 -11.89 -3.04
C THR A 150 -16.50 -12.47 -3.60
N LEU A 151 -16.91 -12.05 -4.80
CA LEU A 151 -18.06 -12.65 -5.49
C LEU A 151 -17.79 -14.12 -5.84
N ARG A 152 -16.61 -14.46 -6.37
CA ARG A 152 -16.25 -15.86 -6.67
C ARG A 152 -16.30 -16.75 -5.44
N ASN A 153 -15.78 -16.28 -4.31
CA ASN A 153 -15.82 -17.04 -3.06
C ASN A 153 -17.27 -17.16 -2.54
N HIS A 154 -18.05 -16.09 -2.60
CA HIS A 154 -19.48 -16.15 -2.26
C HIS A 154 -20.21 -17.20 -3.10
N VAL A 155 -20.05 -17.19 -4.43
CA VAL A 155 -20.68 -18.20 -5.30
C VAL A 155 -20.20 -19.61 -4.95
N LYS A 156 -18.89 -19.79 -4.72
CA LYS A 156 -18.31 -21.09 -4.38
C LYS A 156 -18.83 -21.66 -3.07
N TYR A 157 -18.90 -20.86 -2.02
CA TYR A 157 -19.22 -21.34 -0.67
C TYR A 157 -20.70 -21.25 -0.30
N THR A 158 -21.46 -20.35 -0.95
CA THR A 158 -22.88 -20.14 -0.66
C THR A 158 -23.78 -20.85 -1.67
N HIS A 159 -23.36 -20.95 -2.93
CA HIS A 159 -24.18 -21.53 -4.00
C HIS A 159 -23.60 -22.82 -4.59
N GLY A 160 -22.42 -23.26 -4.15
CA GLY A 160 -21.81 -24.54 -4.51
C GLY A 160 -21.69 -24.74 -6.03
N THR A 161 -20.65 -24.19 -6.64
CA THR A 161 -20.21 -24.40 -8.05
C THR A 161 -21.33 -24.71 -9.08
N LEU A 162 -21.69 -23.69 -9.88
CA LEU A 162 -22.05 -23.88 -11.30
C LEU A 162 -20.79 -23.77 -12.14
#